data_AF-A0A814Z6E9-F1
#
_entry.id   AF-A0A814Z6E9-F1
#
_cell.length_a   1.000
_cell.length_b   1.000
_cell.length_c   1.000
_cell.angle_alpha   90.00
_cell.angle_beta   90.00
_cell.angle_gamma   90.00
#
_symmetry.space_group_name_H-M   'P 1'
#
loop_
_entity.id
_entity.type
_entity.pdbx_description
1 polymer ?
#
loop_
_entity_poly.entity_id
_entity_poly.type
_entity_poly.pdbx_seq_one_letter_code
_entity_poly.pdbx_strand_id
1 'polypeptide(L)'
;MFLNQTTYSVGNTPFSVAVVDVNSDNKSDLVVANGGSSTVGVLLNAGNGTFKAQTTYAVGTNPWSVAVVDVNSDNKPDLVVANAGSSNIGVLLNTGNGTFNAQITYAVGSSPYSVAVVDVNSDNKPDIVVANEGSVTVGVLLNTGNGTFNAQITYVVGNGPYSVAVVDVNSDNKPDIVVANYGSNTTSVLLHC
;
A
#
# COMPACT_ATOMS: atom_id res chain seq x y z
N MET A 1 -7.61 28.81 5.42
CA MET A 1 -9.07 28.65 5.39
C MET A 1 -9.39 27.70 4.24
N PHE A 2 -10.25 26.71 4.45
CA PHE A 2 -10.64 25.73 3.43
C PHE A 2 -11.97 26.13 2.77
N LEU A 3 -12.18 25.72 1.52
CA LEU A 3 -13.48 25.78 0.86
C LEU A 3 -14.45 24.77 1.50
N ASN A 4 -15.72 24.84 1.14
CA ASN A 4 -16.68 23.79 1.50
C ASN A 4 -16.25 22.45 0.92
N GLN A 5 -16.44 21.37 1.70
CA GLN A 5 -16.14 20.03 1.22
C GLN A 5 -17.10 19.61 0.09
N THR A 6 -16.59 18.83 -0.84
CA THR A 6 -17.38 18.09 -1.84
C THR A 6 -17.24 16.61 -1.55
N THR A 7 -18.35 15.88 -1.56
CA THR A 7 -18.35 14.43 -1.31
C THR A 7 -18.40 13.66 -2.63
N TYR A 8 -17.57 12.63 -2.75
CA TYR A 8 -17.56 11.69 -3.86
C TYR A 8 -17.91 10.30 -3.34
N SER A 9 -18.89 9.64 -3.97
CA SER A 9 -19.26 8.27 -3.60
C SER A 9 -18.16 7.29 -3.99
N VAL A 10 -17.75 6.48 -3.02
CA VAL A 10 -16.81 5.37 -3.21
C VAL A 10 -17.47 4.05 -2.81
N GLY A 11 -16.70 2.96 -2.68
CA GLY A 11 -17.21 1.69 -2.15
C GLY A 11 -17.52 1.75 -0.64
N ASN A 12 -17.98 0.63 -0.11
CA ASN A 12 -18.35 0.49 1.29
C ASN A 12 -17.12 0.41 2.19
N THR A 13 -17.19 1.08 3.35
CA THR A 13 -16.15 1.08 4.40
C THR A 13 -14.76 1.44 3.84
N PRO A 14 -14.56 2.65 3.29
CA PRO A 14 -13.25 3.08 2.83
C PRO A 14 -12.29 3.27 4.02
N PHE A 15 -11.13 2.60 3.99
CA PHE A 15 -10.15 2.63 5.08
C PHE A 15 -8.89 3.47 4.77
N SER A 16 -8.49 3.52 3.51
CA SER A 16 -7.25 4.18 3.08
C SER A 16 -7.46 4.93 1.77
N VAL A 17 -6.75 6.04 1.61
CA VAL A 17 -6.66 6.80 0.37
C VAL A 17 -5.21 7.11 0.05
N ALA A 18 -4.82 6.93 -1.21
CA ALA A 18 -3.58 7.40 -1.79
C ALA A 18 -3.86 8.45 -2.87
N VAL A 19 -2.91 9.36 -3.08
CA VAL A 19 -3.03 10.49 -4.00
C VAL A 19 -1.84 10.50 -4.95
N VAL A 20 -2.09 10.32 -6.23
CA VAL A 20 -1.05 10.14 -7.26
C VAL A 20 -1.66 10.30 -8.66
N ASP A 21 -0.89 10.77 -9.63
CA ASP A 21 -1.32 10.77 -11.03
C ASP A 21 -1.20 9.35 -11.61
N VAL A 22 -2.33 8.65 -11.81
CA VAL A 22 -2.33 7.27 -12.31
C VAL A 22 -2.50 7.16 -13.81
N ASN A 23 -2.75 8.26 -14.51
CA ASN A 23 -3.01 8.29 -15.94
C ASN A 23 -2.05 9.18 -16.75
N SER A 24 -1.03 9.73 -16.08
CA SER A 24 0.01 10.59 -16.64
C SER A 24 -0.51 11.89 -17.25
N ASP A 25 -1.62 12.44 -16.73
CA ASP A 25 -2.18 13.72 -17.18
C ASP A 25 -1.74 14.93 -16.34
N ASN A 26 -0.77 14.73 -15.43
CA ASN A 26 -0.23 15.67 -14.46
C ASN A 26 -1.24 16.18 -13.43
N LYS A 27 -2.27 15.39 -13.11
CA LYS A 27 -3.23 15.71 -12.05
C LYS A 27 -3.25 14.55 -11.07
N SER A 28 -3.14 14.87 -9.79
CA SER A 28 -3.24 13.83 -8.77
C SER A 28 -4.66 13.28 -8.70
N ASP A 29 -4.78 11.99 -8.93
CA ASP A 29 -5.99 11.18 -8.79
C ASP A 29 -6.09 10.60 -7.38
N LEU A 30 -7.24 9.98 -7.06
CA LEU A 30 -7.46 9.30 -5.79
C LEU A 30 -7.53 7.78 -6.00
N VAL A 31 -6.87 7.04 -5.13
CA VAL A 31 -6.98 5.57 -5.04
C VAL A 31 -7.47 5.22 -3.64
N VAL A 32 -8.59 4.50 -3.53
CA VAL A 32 -9.31 4.26 -2.27
C VAL A 32 -9.47 2.77 -2.01
N ALA A 33 -9.00 2.27 -0.87
CA ALA A 33 -9.26 0.90 -0.43
C ALA A 33 -10.64 0.79 0.23
N ASN A 34 -11.58 0.10 -0.43
CA ASN A 34 -12.96 -0.05 0.03
C ASN A 34 -13.15 -1.41 0.71
N GLY A 35 -12.90 -1.46 2.02
CA GLY A 35 -12.88 -2.68 2.83
C GLY A 35 -14.15 -3.53 2.68
N GLY A 36 -15.31 -2.88 2.84
CA GLY A 36 -16.62 -3.53 2.77
C GLY A 36 -17.04 -3.96 1.37
N SER A 37 -16.38 -3.45 0.33
CA SER A 37 -16.65 -3.81 -1.07
C SER A 37 -15.65 -4.82 -1.64
N SER A 38 -14.54 -5.11 -0.97
CA SER A 38 -13.42 -5.91 -1.52
C SER A 38 -12.91 -5.35 -2.86
N THR A 39 -12.84 -4.02 -2.95
CA THR A 39 -12.35 -3.32 -4.14
C THR A 39 -11.36 -2.22 -3.79
N VAL A 40 -10.53 -1.85 -4.75
CA VAL A 40 -9.91 -0.53 -4.79
C VAL A 40 -10.65 0.33 -5.82
N GLY A 41 -11.03 1.54 -5.44
CA GLY A 41 -11.65 2.53 -6.31
C GLY A 41 -10.64 3.57 -6.79
N VAL A 42 -10.67 3.93 -8.06
CA VAL A 42 -9.84 4.97 -8.67
C VAL A 42 -10.72 6.11 -9.16
N LEU A 43 -10.48 7.33 -8.69
CA LEU A 43 -11.22 8.53 -9.09
C LEU A 43 -10.25 9.47 -9.81
N LEU A 44 -10.46 9.64 -11.12
CA LEU A 44 -9.62 10.50 -11.94
C LEU A 44 -9.97 11.98 -11.75
N ASN A 45 -8.97 12.81 -11.59
CA ASN A 45 -9.09 14.25 -11.37
C ASN A 45 -9.32 14.99 -12.68
N ALA A 46 -10.33 15.87 -12.71
CA ALA A 46 -10.63 16.71 -13.86
C ALA A 46 -9.69 17.91 -13.99
N GLY A 47 -8.88 18.22 -12.96
CA GLY A 47 -7.86 19.28 -12.95
C GLY A 47 -8.35 20.60 -12.36
N ASN A 48 -9.61 20.66 -11.92
CA ASN A 48 -10.24 21.81 -11.29
C ASN A 48 -10.64 21.50 -9.83
N GLY A 49 -10.05 20.47 -9.22
CA GLY A 49 -10.40 19.99 -7.89
C GLY A 49 -11.66 19.12 -7.85
N THR A 50 -12.17 18.68 -9.00
CA THR A 50 -13.28 17.72 -9.09
C THR A 50 -12.83 16.37 -9.64
N PHE A 51 -13.53 15.31 -9.26
CA PHE A 51 -13.21 13.94 -9.64
C PHE A 51 -14.33 13.27 -10.43
N LYS A 52 -13.96 12.39 -11.36
CA LYS A 52 -14.90 11.52 -12.06
C LYS A 52 -15.44 10.44 -11.12
N ALA A 53 -16.53 9.78 -11.54
CA ALA A 53 -17.03 8.60 -10.85
C ALA A 53 -15.94 7.53 -10.76
N GLN A 54 -15.93 6.77 -9.65
CA GLN A 54 -14.91 5.76 -9.43
C GLN A 54 -14.97 4.64 -10.47
N THR A 55 -13.80 4.18 -10.90
CA THR A 55 -13.62 2.86 -11.51
C THR A 55 -13.13 1.90 -10.44
N THR A 56 -13.73 0.72 -10.32
CA THR A 56 -13.39 -0.22 -9.25
C THR A 56 -12.66 -1.45 -9.77
N TYR A 57 -11.64 -1.89 -9.04
CA TYR A 57 -10.88 -3.10 -9.29
C TYR A 57 -11.09 -4.08 -8.14
N ALA A 58 -11.42 -5.33 -8.46
CA ALA A 58 -11.58 -6.37 -7.46
C ALA A 58 -10.22 -6.73 -6.86
N VAL A 59 -10.17 -6.80 -5.52
CA VAL A 59 -8.99 -7.20 -4.76
C VAL A 59 -9.35 -8.30 -3.76
N GLY A 60 -8.45 -8.63 -2.83
CA GLY A 60 -8.78 -9.52 -1.72
C GLY A 60 -9.87 -8.93 -0.80
N THR A 61 -10.32 -9.75 0.15
CA THR A 61 -11.34 -9.36 1.12
C THR A 61 -10.81 -8.35 2.15
N ASN A 62 -11.65 -7.38 2.51
CA ASN A 62 -11.36 -6.34 3.50
C ASN A 62 -10.02 -5.61 3.23
N PRO A 63 -9.83 -4.98 2.06
CA PRO A 63 -8.64 -4.16 1.80
C PRO A 63 -8.58 -2.99 2.78
N TRP A 64 -7.47 -2.89 3.52
CA TRP A 64 -7.31 -1.94 4.62
C TRP A 64 -6.39 -0.79 4.26
N SER A 65 -5.32 -1.06 3.53
CA SER A 65 -4.31 -0.08 3.14
C SER A 65 -4.01 -0.19 1.66
N VAL A 66 -3.73 0.95 1.03
CA VAL A 66 -3.23 1.02 -0.35
C VAL A 66 -2.02 1.94 -0.40
N ALA A 67 -0.93 1.46 -1.00
CA ALA A 67 0.24 2.24 -1.38
C ALA A 67 0.33 2.28 -2.92
N VAL A 68 0.99 3.32 -3.44
CA VAL A 68 1.10 3.56 -4.88
C VAL A 68 2.52 3.90 -5.26
N VAL A 69 3.10 3.14 -6.18
CA VAL A 69 4.52 3.20 -6.57
C VAL A 69 4.73 2.37 -7.84
N ASP A 70 5.70 2.74 -8.67
CA ASP A 70 6.11 1.90 -9.80
C ASP A 70 6.93 0.70 -9.28
N VAL A 71 6.35 -0.51 -9.33
CA VAL A 71 7.03 -1.73 -8.83
C VAL A 71 7.69 -2.54 -9.95
N ASN A 72 7.50 -2.16 -11.22
CA ASN A 72 8.01 -2.90 -12.37
C ASN A 72 8.96 -2.08 -13.25
N SER A 73 9.30 -0.86 -12.83
CA SER A 73 10.19 0.08 -13.52
C SER A 73 9.69 0.51 -14.91
N ASP A 74 8.38 0.56 -15.13
CA ASP A 74 7.78 1.01 -16.39
C ASP A 74 7.33 2.49 -16.39
N ASN A 75 7.64 3.22 -15.31
CA ASN A 75 7.29 4.60 -15.02
C ASN A 75 5.77 4.85 -14.88
N LYS A 76 5.00 3.82 -14.52
CA LYS A 76 3.59 3.98 -14.17
C LYS A 76 3.37 3.56 -12.73
N PRO A 77 2.68 4.37 -11.92
CA PRO A 77 2.41 4.01 -10.54
C PRO A 77 1.44 2.83 -10.48
N ASP A 78 1.90 1.73 -9.89
CA ASP A 78 1.14 0.51 -9.61
C ASP A 78 0.51 0.56 -8.21
N LEU A 79 -0.48 -0.30 -7.94
CA LEU A 79 -1.14 -0.36 -6.64
C LEU A 79 -0.64 -1.56 -5.84
N VAL A 80 -0.34 -1.32 -4.56
CA VAL A 80 -0.03 -2.36 -3.58
C VAL A 80 -1.06 -2.28 -2.46
N VAL A 81 -1.82 -3.36 -2.27
CA VAL A 81 -3.02 -3.39 -1.43
C VAL A 81 -2.88 -4.42 -0.33
N ALA A 82 -3.03 -4.00 0.92
CA ALA A 82 -3.10 -4.90 2.07
C ALA A 82 -4.53 -5.43 2.24
N ASN A 83 -4.76 -6.70 1.88
CA ASN A 83 -6.07 -7.34 1.97
C ASN A 83 -6.20 -8.06 3.31
N ALA A 84 -6.62 -7.31 4.34
CA ALA A 84 -6.63 -7.78 5.72
C ALA A 84 -7.41 -9.10 5.90
N GLY A 85 -8.58 -9.20 5.25
CA GLY A 85 -9.45 -10.37 5.35
C GLY A 85 -8.93 -11.60 4.61
N SER A 86 -8.05 -11.42 3.62
CA SER A 86 -7.48 -12.51 2.82
C SER A 86 -6.07 -12.89 3.24
N SER A 87 -5.46 -12.17 4.19
CA SER A 87 -4.07 -12.39 4.62
C SER A 87 -3.08 -12.40 3.45
N ASN A 88 -3.25 -11.47 2.51
CA ASN A 88 -2.38 -11.32 1.35
C ASN A 88 -2.16 -9.84 0.99
N ILE A 89 -1.10 -9.58 0.24
CA ILE A 89 -0.92 -8.34 -0.51
C ILE A 89 -1.37 -8.58 -1.95
N GLY A 90 -2.22 -7.69 -2.48
CA GLY A 90 -2.56 -7.63 -3.89
C GLY A 90 -1.73 -6.56 -4.61
N VAL A 91 -1.13 -6.90 -5.74
CA VAL A 91 -0.39 -5.98 -6.61
C VAL A 91 -1.16 -5.84 -7.92
N LEU A 92 -1.51 -4.61 -8.30
CA LEU A 92 -2.21 -4.31 -9.53
C LEU A 92 -1.32 -3.42 -10.41
N LEU A 93 -0.88 -3.96 -11.54
CA LEU A 93 -0.01 -3.24 -12.46
C LEU A 93 -0.82 -2.27 -13.34
N ASN A 94 -0.36 -1.04 -13.45
CA ASN A 94 -0.99 0.03 -14.21
C ASN A 94 -0.73 -0.12 -15.71
N THR A 95 -1.76 0.10 -16.53
CA THR A 95 -1.65 0.04 -18.00
C THR A 95 -1.29 1.39 -18.61
N GLY A 96 -1.22 2.47 -17.81
CA GLY A 96 -0.72 3.80 -18.20
C GLY A 96 -1.79 4.81 -18.57
N ASN A 97 -3.06 4.46 -18.44
CA ASN A 97 -4.21 5.33 -18.72
C ASN A 97 -5.17 5.41 -17.53
N GLY A 98 -4.68 5.14 -16.32
CA GLY A 98 -5.48 5.04 -15.10
C GLY A 98 -6.28 3.75 -15.00
N THR A 99 -5.97 2.73 -15.81
CA THR A 99 -6.52 1.38 -15.67
C THR A 99 -5.49 0.37 -15.19
N PHE A 100 -5.95 -0.71 -14.55
CA PHE A 100 -5.09 -1.66 -13.88
C PHE A 100 -5.43 -3.10 -14.30
N ASN A 101 -4.39 -3.93 -14.38
CA ASN A 101 -4.53 -5.37 -14.59
C ASN A 101 -5.16 -6.04 -13.35
N ALA A 102 -5.59 -7.30 -13.52
CA ALA A 102 -6.03 -8.12 -12.40
C ALA A 102 -4.92 -8.28 -11.36
N GLN A 103 -5.30 -8.35 -10.08
CA GLN A 103 -4.31 -8.44 -9.00
C GLN A 103 -3.48 -9.73 -9.08
N ILE A 104 -2.21 -9.60 -8.75
CA ILE A 104 -1.32 -10.71 -8.38
C ILE A 104 -1.22 -10.71 -6.86
N THR A 105 -1.41 -11.87 -6.23
CA THR A 105 -1.48 -11.96 -4.77
C THR A 105 -0.26 -12.64 -4.17
N TYR A 106 0.22 -12.10 -3.05
CA TYR A 106 1.32 -12.65 -2.27
C TYR A 106 0.86 -12.93 -0.84
N ALA A 107 1.00 -14.17 -0.38
CA ALA A 107 0.63 -14.54 0.98
C ALA A 107 1.52 -13.81 2.00
N VAL A 108 0.89 -13.29 3.05
CA VAL A 108 1.57 -12.65 4.18
C VAL A 108 0.97 -13.13 5.51
N GLY A 109 1.41 -12.57 6.63
CA GLY A 109 0.79 -12.80 7.93
C GLY A 109 -0.69 -12.42 7.96
N SER A 110 -1.40 -12.87 9.00
CA SER A 110 -2.81 -12.58 9.23
C SER A 110 -3.07 -11.09 9.47
N SER A 111 -4.22 -10.60 8.97
CA SER A 111 -4.68 -9.22 9.15
C SER A 111 -3.61 -8.18 8.74
N PRO A 112 -3.10 -8.17 7.50
CA PRO A 112 -2.20 -7.11 7.05
C PRO A 112 -2.94 -5.76 7.01
N TYR A 113 -2.54 -4.83 7.87
CA TYR A 113 -3.27 -3.57 8.11
C TYR A 113 -2.57 -2.35 7.51
N SER A 114 -1.25 -2.39 7.39
CA SER A 114 -0.49 -1.27 6.83
C SER A 114 0.55 -1.79 5.88
N VAL A 115 0.68 -1.10 4.75
CA VAL A 115 1.71 -1.38 3.75
C VAL A 115 2.49 -0.11 3.46
N ALA A 116 3.82 -0.24 3.46
CA ALA A 116 4.77 0.75 2.95
C ALA A 116 5.54 0.11 1.79
N VAL A 117 6.01 0.94 0.86
CA VAL A 117 6.76 0.47 -0.30
C VAL A 117 7.98 1.35 -0.50
N VAL A 118 9.15 0.73 -0.47
CA VAL A 118 10.46 1.39 -0.45
C VAL A 118 11.55 0.37 -0.77
N ASP A 119 12.63 0.79 -1.41
CA ASP A 119 13.81 -0.05 -1.59
C ASP A 119 14.48 -0.28 -0.23
N VAL A 120 14.16 -1.40 0.43
CA VAL A 120 14.67 -1.67 1.77
C VAL A 120 16.05 -2.30 1.71
N ASN A 121 16.39 -3.03 0.65
CA ASN A 121 17.64 -3.76 0.51
C ASN A 121 18.72 -3.03 -0.32
N SER A 122 18.44 -1.80 -0.77
CA SER A 122 19.32 -0.95 -1.59
C SER A 122 19.66 -1.53 -2.97
N ASP A 123 18.74 -2.27 -3.59
CA ASP A 123 18.90 -2.84 -4.94
C ASP A 123 18.26 -2.00 -6.06
N ASN A 124 17.75 -0.81 -5.71
CA ASN A 124 16.99 0.12 -6.54
C ASN A 124 15.63 -0.41 -7.03
N LYS A 125 15.04 -1.37 -6.31
CA LYS A 125 13.68 -1.84 -6.58
C LYS A 125 12.84 -1.63 -5.33
N PRO A 126 11.66 -1.01 -5.44
CA PRO A 126 10.81 -0.81 -4.29
C PRO A 126 10.26 -2.14 -3.79
N ASP A 127 10.59 -2.48 -2.55
CA ASP A 127 10.14 -3.65 -1.81
C ASP A 127 8.88 -3.35 -1.00
N ILE A 128 8.11 -4.39 -0.65
CA ILE A 128 6.90 -4.25 0.15
C ILE A 128 7.21 -4.55 1.61
N VAL A 129 6.85 -3.62 2.50
CA VAL A 129 6.88 -3.82 3.96
C VAL A 129 5.46 -3.79 4.50
N VAL A 130 5.07 -4.81 5.25
CA VAL A 130 3.69 -5.00 5.73
C VAL A 130 3.63 -5.26 7.23
N ALA A 131 2.78 -4.53 7.95
CA ALA A 131 2.43 -4.80 9.34
C ALA A 131 1.29 -5.83 9.40
N ASN A 132 1.56 -7.01 9.93
CA ASN A 132 0.60 -8.11 10.05
C ASN A 132 0.02 -8.14 11.47
N GLU A 133 -1.05 -7.37 11.69
CA GLU A 133 -1.64 -7.12 13.01
C GLU A 133 -1.92 -8.42 13.77
N GLY A 134 -2.45 -9.43 13.07
CA GLY A 134 -2.83 -10.71 13.67
C GLY A 134 -1.68 -11.69 13.86
N SER A 135 -0.46 -11.38 13.38
CA SER A 135 0.70 -12.29 13.36
C SER A 135 1.89 -11.80 14.17
N VAL A 136 1.77 -10.71 14.93
CA VAL A 136 2.87 -10.08 15.71
C VAL A 136 4.15 -9.84 14.90
N THR A 137 4.04 -9.75 13.57
CA THR A 137 5.16 -9.61 12.66
C THR A 137 5.02 -8.38 11.78
N VAL A 138 6.16 -7.80 11.44
CA VAL A 138 6.30 -7.09 10.17
C VAL A 138 6.90 -8.06 9.17
N GLY A 139 6.47 -8.00 7.92
CA GLY A 139 7.13 -8.78 6.87
C GLY A 139 7.54 -7.95 5.68
N VAL A 140 8.53 -8.46 4.97
CA VAL A 140 9.20 -7.83 3.84
C VAL A 140 9.10 -8.78 2.65
N LEU A 141 8.61 -8.28 1.52
CA LEU A 141 8.61 -9.00 0.25
C LEU A 141 9.55 -8.27 -0.69
N LEU A 142 10.65 -8.93 -1.05
CA LEU A 142 11.66 -8.35 -1.92
C LEU A 142 11.21 -8.39 -3.38
N ASN A 143 11.32 -7.27 -4.06
CA ASN A 143 10.95 -7.11 -5.46
C ASN A 143 12.01 -7.74 -6.38
N THR A 144 11.57 -8.48 -7.39
CA THR A 144 12.47 -9.06 -8.38
C THR A 144 12.83 -8.09 -9.51
N GLY A 145 12.05 -7.00 -9.67
CA GLY A 145 12.30 -5.90 -10.61
C GLY A 145 11.37 -5.90 -11.83
N ASN A 146 10.41 -6.82 -11.90
CA ASN A 146 9.43 -6.91 -12.99
C ASN A 146 7.98 -6.83 -12.47
N GLY A 147 7.78 -6.26 -11.27
CA GLY A 147 6.48 -6.23 -10.59
C GLY A 147 6.10 -7.55 -9.91
N THR A 148 7.03 -8.50 -9.80
CA THR A 148 6.84 -9.72 -8.99
C THR A 148 7.74 -9.75 -7.76
N PHE A 149 7.25 -10.39 -6.69
CA PHE A 149 7.90 -10.38 -5.39
C PHE A 149 8.24 -11.79 -4.90
N ASN A 150 9.32 -11.89 -4.14
CA ASN A 150 9.69 -13.11 -3.42
C ASN A 150 8.73 -13.42 -2.27
N ALA A 151 8.83 -14.63 -1.72
CA ALA A 151 8.11 -15.00 -0.51
C ALA A 151 8.49 -14.07 0.66
N GLN A 152 7.53 -13.84 1.56
CA GLN A 152 7.70 -12.94 2.69
C GLN A 152 8.80 -13.42 3.64
N ILE A 153 9.69 -12.50 4.00
CA ILE A 153 10.58 -12.61 5.16
C ILE A 153 9.88 -11.94 6.34
N THR A 154 9.87 -12.56 7.51
CA THR A 154 9.16 -12.03 8.68
C THR A 154 10.10 -11.69 9.82
N TYR A 155 9.77 -10.63 10.53
CA TYR A 155 10.47 -10.19 11.73
C TYR A 155 9.44 -10.02 12.84
N VAL A 156 9.70 -10.62 14.00
CA VAL A 156 8.83 -10.49 15.17
C VAL A 156 8.95 -9.08 15.74
N VAL A 157 7.81 -8.48 16.02
CA VAL A 157 7.67 -7.15 16.64
C VAL A 157 6.75 -7.25 17.87
N GLY A 158 6.20 -6.13 18.33
CA GLY A 158 5.20 -6.14 19.41
C GLY A 158 3.86 -6.73 18.96
N ASN A 159 2.92 -6.86 19.90
CA ASN A 159 1.59 -7.38 19.63
C ASN A 159 0.73 -6.34 18.89
N GLY A 160 -0.08 -6.79 17.92
CA GLY A 160 -0.94 -5.92 17.12
C GLY A 160 -0.18 -4.86 16.32
N PRO A 161 0.82 -5.20 15.50
CA PRO A 161 1.49 -4.22 14.64
C PRO A 161 0.47 -3.64 13.64
N TYR A 162 0.19 -2.35 13.79
CA TYR A 162 -0.95 -1.70 13.14
C TYR A 162 -0.53 -0.76 12.01
N SER A 163 0.60 -0.09 12.18
CA SER A 163 1.16 0.86 11.22
C SER A 163 2.65 0.65 11.08
N VAL A 164 3.16 0.73 9.85
CA VAL A 164 4.59 0.68 9.54
C VAL A 164 5.01 1.95 8.82
N ALA A 165 6.16 2.47 9.22
CA ALA A 165 6.90 3.50 8.50
C ALA A 165 8.31 2.96 8.21
N VAL A 166 8.90 3.41 7.11
CA VAL A 166 10.25 3.00 6.73
C VAL A 166 11.06 4.25 6.39
N VAL A 167 12.17 4.43 7.09
CA VAL A 167 13.04 5.61 6.99
C VAL A 167 14.37 5.27 7.66
N ASP A 168 15.47 5.85 7.19
CA ASP A 168 16.75 5.80 7.90
C ASP A 168 16.64 6.63 9.20
N VAL A 169 16.57 5.97 10.36
CA VAL A 169 16.47 6.63 11.67
C VAL A 169 17.82 6.84 12.35
N ASN A 170 18.87 6.17 11.87
CA ASN A 170 20.19 6.15 12.50
C ASN A 170 21.27 6.92 11.67
N SER A 171 20.90 7.42 10.49
CA SER A 171 21.76 8.12 9.52
C SER A 171 22.86 7.27 8.88
N ASP A 172 22.64 5.97 8.67
CA ASP A 172 23.57 5.07 7.99
C ASP A 172 23.31 4.90 6.47
N ASN A 173 22.30 5.61 5.95
CA ASN A 173 21.79 5.55 4.58
C ASN A 173 21.12 4.23 4.20
N LYS A 174 20.68 3.42 5.16
CA LYS A 174 19.85 2.24 4.94
C LYS A 174 18.46 2.46 5.57
N PRO A 175 17.36 2.16 4.87
CA PRO A 175 16.04 2.36 5.45
C PRO A 175 15.76 1.38 6.59
N ASP A 176 15.42 1.92 7.76
CA ASP A 176 15.00 1.17 8.94
C ASP A 176 13.48 1.02 9.00
N ILE A 177 12.99 -0.03 9.65
CA ILE A 177 11.55 -0.28 9.79
C ILE A 177 11.09 0.13 11.19
N VAL A 178 10.11 1.03 11.26
CA VAL A 178 9.48 1.48 12.51
C VAL A 178 8.02 1.04 12.55
N VAL A 179 7.62 0.36 13.62
CA VAL A 179 6.28 -0.26 13.74
C VAL A 179 5.57 0.21 14.99
N ALA A 180 4.33 0.68 14.84
CA ALA A 180 3.43 0.94 15.95
C ALA A 180 2.70 -0.34 16.34
N ASN A 181 2.92 -0.83 17.57
CA ASN A 181 2.32 -2.05 18.09
C ASN A 181 1.13 -1.68 18.99
N TYR A 182 -0.06 -1.62 18.40
CA TYR A 182 -1.31 -1.26 19.06
C TYR A 182 -1.63 -2.21 20.22
N GLY A 183 -1.48 -3.52 20.02
CA GLY A 183 -1.82 -4.53 21.02
C GLY A 183 -0.91 -4.54 22.24
N SER A 184 0.38 -4.21 22.08
CA SER A 184 1.35 -4.16 23.19
C SER A 184 1.61 -2.77 23.76
N ASN A 185 1.03 -1.71 23.20
CA ASN A 185 1.34 -0.31 23.57
C ASN A 185 2.83 0.03 23.46
N THR A 186 3.50 -0.43 22.41
CA THR A 186 4.93 -0.20 22.17
C THR A 186 5.23 0.20 20.74
N THR A 187 6.45 0.66 20.48
CA THR A 187 7.01 0.82 19.14
C THR A 187 8.21 -0.12 18.98
N SER A 188 8.33 -0.75 17.82
CA SER A 188 9.50 -1.52 17.43
C SER A 188 10.30 -0.75 16.39
N VAL A 189 11.63 -0.80 16.49
CA VAL A 189 12.57 -0.28 15.50
C VAL A 189 13.47 -1.44 15.09
N LEU A 190 13.48 -1.76 13.80
CA LEU A 190 14.37 -2.75 13.21
C LEU A 190 15.41 -2.00 12.40
N LEU A 191 16.65 -2.01 12.89
CA LEU A 191 17.76 -1.37 12.20
C LEU A 191 18.24 -2.24 11.05
N HIS A 192 18.42 -1.65 9.88
CA HIS A 192 19.07 -2.30 8.76
C HIS A 192 20.59 -2.22 8.98
N CYS A 193 21.30 -3.35 8.95
CA CYS A 193 22.75 -3.41 9.16
C CYS A 193 23.54 -3.56 7.86
#